data_AF-A0A1G7WPH7-F1
#
_entry.id   AF-A0A1G7WPH7-F1
#
_cell.length_a   1.000
_cell.length_b   1.000
_cell.length_c   1.000
_cell.angle_alpha   90.00
_cell.angle_beta   90.00
_cell.angle_gamma   90.00
#
_symmetry.space_group_name_H-M   'P 1'
#
loop_
_entity.id
_entity.type
_entity.pdbx_description
1 polymer ?
#
loop_
_entity_poly.entity_id
_entity_poly.type
_entity_poly.pdbx_seq_one_letter_code
_entity_poly.pdbx_strand_id
1 'polypeptide(L)'
;MQSLVLNEDDFEQGEWLHRSSLASTETGRNEKWLQELLFVRPELLPIADISPGSAGYVPVCRELSLPKEGGTVFLDIFGVTAEGKLVLVECKLWRNPQARREVVAQILEYASLLRRWSYADLNARLKSSLGLTGPNPLFEIAQKAFPQLDEALFVDRVTHSLKAGDFNLVIAGDGIRSDIDAIAAHLNNSSGLSSKLALVEFQLWEGSDGKTMVVPSVPLRTEVIKHRVIVAQDGYPIHLEPDGDGSGQDEGDIGDPERSLLWEQQRAFWQRFIDEAVFDHADQPKPRHGGAGWVKLAMPPPINSMTVYKLSDGSAGILFRLRGEEGEAAYAAIQNASEALEEQLGMPMYLEAEKANPFQGCVRVRYPGVAQEDDVLRAWFLASANAMVSTFRPFCSQWLGANNLEKT
;
A
#
# COMPACT_ATOMS: atom_id res chain seq x y z
N MET A 1 -32.98 -1.56 -12.12
CA MET A 1 -33.07 -1.09 -10.72
C MET A 1 -33.70 0.28 -10.74
N GLN A 2 -34.58 0.60 -9.81
CA GLN A 2 -35.27 1.89 -9.71
C GLN A 2 -34.94 2.50 -8.35
N SER A 3 -34.72 3.81 -8.32
CA SER A 3 -34.50 4.59 -7.10
C SER A 3 -35.50 5.72 -7.07
N LEU A 4 -35.94 6.13 -5.89
CA LEU A 4 -36.95 7.17 -5.72
C LEU A 4 -36.32 8.38 -5.05
N VAL A 5 -36.47 9.56 -5.64
CA VAL A 5 -36.13 10.83 -5.00
C VAL A 5 -37.43 11.42 -4.45
N LEU A 6 -37.43 11.76 -3.17
CA LEU A 6 -38.58 12.30 -2.44
C LEU A 6 -38.21 13.63 -1.80
N ASN A 7 -39.22 14.49 -1.64
CA ASN A 7 -39.15 15.59 -0.69
C ASN A 7 -39.66 15.06 0.68
N GLU A 8 -38.92 15.31 1.77
CA GLU A 8 -39.34 14.86 3.12
C GLU A 8 -40.65 15.52 3.58
N ASP A 9 -40.98 16.69 3.03
CA ASP A 9 -42.21 17.41 3.35
C ASP A 9 -43.43 16.94 2.51
N ASP A 10 -43.21 16.12 1.47
CA ASP A 10 -44.27 15.61 0.59
C ASP A 10 -43.87 14.26 -0.05
N PHE A 11 -44.21 13.16 0.63
CA PHE A 11 -43.93 11.80 0.17
C PHE A 11 -44.80 11.34 -1.02
N GLU A 12 -45.84 12.10 -1.41
CA GLU A 12 -46.66 11.79 -2.59
C GLU A 12 -46.03 12.33 -3.88
N GLN A 13 -45.21 13.38 -3.78
CA GLN A 13 -44.46 13.95 -4.91
C GLN A 13 -43.04 13.36 -4.99
N GLY A 14 -42.95 12.16 -5.55
CA GLY A 14 -41.68 11.48 -5.82
C GLY A 14 -41.33 11.35 -7.30
N GLU A 15 -40.04 11.45 -7.62
CA GLU A 15 -39.54 11.12 -8.96
C GLU A 15 -38.80 9.78 -8.94
N TRP A 16 -39.30 8.84 -9.75
CA TRP A 16 -38.61 7.58 -9.99
C TRP A 16 -37.47 7.78 -10.98
N LEU A 17 -36.28 7.41 -10.54
CA LEU A 17 -35.08 7.35 -11.36
C LEU A 17 -34.83 5.92 -11.81
N HIS A 18 -34.45 5.78 -13.08
CA HIS A 18 -34.09 4.50 -13.67
C HIS A 18 -32.58 4.38 -13.78
N ARG A 19 -32.02 3.24 -13.34
CA ARG A 19 -30.59 2.98 -13.53
C ARG A 19 -30.30 2.83 -15.03
N SER A 20 -29.43 3.70 -15.55
CA SER A 20 -28.91 3.58 -16.92
C SER A 20 -27.47 3.07 -16.91
N SER A 21 -27.11 2.30 -17.93
CA SER A 21 -25.74 1.83 -18.09
C SER A 21 -24.90 2.92 -18.76
N LEU A 22 -23.74 3.23 -18.19
CA LEU A 22 -22.79 4.18 -18.78
C LEU A 22 -22.23 3.65 -20.12
N ALA A 23 -22.08 2.33 -20.26
CA ALA A 23 -21.71 1.67 -21.52
C ALA A 23 -22.86 1.48 -22.53
N SER A 24 -24.07 1.98 -22.26
CA SER A 24 -25.19 1.87 -23.21
C SER A 24 -24.93 2.67 -24.49
N THR A 25 -25.06 2.01 -25.64
CA THR A 25 -24.90 2.65 -26.96
C THR A 25 -25.95 3.70 -27.27
N GLU A 26 -27.09 3.69 -26.56
CA GLU A 26 -28.22 4.59 -26.79
C GLU A 26 -28.02 6.00 -26.23
N THR A 27 -27.20 6.15 -25.18
CA THR A 27 -26.94 7.45 -24.53
C THR A 27 -25.74 8.20 -25.12
N GLY A 28 -24.93 7.52 -25.95
CA GLY A 28 -23.71 8.11 -26.56
C GLY A 28 -22.57 8.39 -25.57
N ARG A 29 -22.71 7.99 -24.30
CA ARG A 29 -21.68 8.20 -23.27
C ARG A 29 -20.50 7.24 -23.48
N ASN A 30 -19.29 7.78 -23.30
CA ASN A 30 -18.02 7.08 -23.50
C ASN A 30 -17.02 7.46 -22.40
N GLU A 31 -15.82 6.89 -22.44
CA GLU A 31 -14.73 7.17 -21.50
C GLU A 31 -14.40 8.66 -21.45
N LYS A 32 -14.42 9.35 -22.60
CA LYS A 32 -14.20 10.80 -22.69
C LYS A 32 -15.26 11.61 -21.95
N TRP A 33 -16.54 11.21 -22.03
CA TRP A 33 -17.61 11.84 -21.27
C TRP A 33 -17.39 11.72 -19.76
N LEU A 34 -16.96 10.53 -19.29
CA LEU A 34 -16.64 10.32 -17.88
C LEU A 34 -15.42 11.16 -17.45
N GLN A 35 -14.37 11.18 -18.27
CA GLN A 35 -13.18 12.00 -18.05
C GLN A 35 -13.53 13.50 -17.93
N GLU A 36 -14.39 14.01 -18.82
CA GLU A 36 -14.88 15.40 -18.77
C GLU A 36 -15.68 15.69 -17.52
N LEU A 37 -16.60 14.79 -17.16
CA LEU A 37 -17.40 14.91 -15.95
C LEU A 37 -16.53 14.97 -14.69
N LEU A 38 -15.59 14.05 -14.54
CA LEU A 38 -14.73 13.97 -13.36
C LEU A 38 -13.71 15.12 -13.29
N PHE A 39 -13.30 15.66 -14.44
CA PHE A 39 -12.44 16.83 -14.47
C PHE A 39 -13.19 18.11 -14.05
N VAL A 40 -14.44 18.26 -14.47
CA VAL A 40 -15.27 19.44 -14.13
C VAL A 40 -15.86 19.35 -12.73
N ARG A 41 -16.17 18.15 -12.26
CA ARG A 41 -16.78 17.87 -10.94
C ARG A 41 -15.88 16.92 -10.13
N PRO A 42 -14.68 17.36 -9.71
CA PRO A 42 -13.73 16.50 -8.99
C PRO A 42 -14.29 15.96 -7.67
N GLU A 43 -15.27 16.62 -7.06
CA GLU A 43 -15.95 16.12 -5.86
C GLU A 43 -16.70 14.79 -6.06
N LEU A 44 -16.93 14.38 -7.31
CA LEU A 44 -17.48 13.05 -7.62
C LEU A 44 -16.47 11.93 -7.34
N LEU A 45 -15.17 12.22 -7.29
CA LEU A 45 -14.15 11.27 -6.91
C LEU A 45 -13.94 11.31 -5.39
N PRO A 46 -14.27 10.23 -4.66
CA PRO A 46 -14.22 10.21 -3.19
C PRO A 46 -12.78 10.02 -2.70
N ILE A 47 -11.90 11.00 -2.93
CA ILE A 47 -10.49 10.93 -2.54
C ILE A 47 -10.32 10.78 -1.03
N ALA A 48 -11.22 11.32 -0.22
CA ALA A 48 -11.18 11.14 1.24
C ALA A 48 -11.36 9.66 1.65
N ASP A 49 -12.12 8.88 0.87
CA ASP A 49 -12.30 7.44 1.11
C ASP A 49 -11.07 6.64 0.67
N ILE A 50 -10.40 7.09 -0.40
CA ILE A 50 -9.20 6.47 -0.98
C ILE A 50 -7.95 6.78 -0.12
N SER A 51 -7.84 8.03 0.33
CA SER A 51 -6.76 8.51 1.17
C SER A 51 -7.33 9.26 2.38
N PRO A 52 -7.61 8.54 3.48
CA PRO A 52 -8.12 9.13 4.71
C PRO A 52 -7.25 10.29 5.20
N GLY A 53 -7.88 11.41 5.53
CA GLY A 53 -7.21 12.63 5.96
C GLY A 53 -6.87 13.60 4.82
N SER A 54 -7.14 13.25 3.55
CA SER A 54 -7.01 14.19 2.45
C SER A 54 -8.17 15.18 2.39
N ALA A 55 -7.87 16.45 2.12
CA ALA A 55 -8.86 17.51 1.92
C ALA A 55 -9.56 17.45 0.53
N GLY A 56 -9.41 16.34 -0.19
CA GLY A 56 -9.81 16.19 -1.60
C GLY A 56 -8.62 16.40 -2.53
N TYR A 57 -8.90 16.60 -3.81
CA TYR A 57 -7.86 16.82 -4.82
C TYR A 57 -8.27 17.89 -5.83
N VAL A 58 -7.27 18.43 -6.51
CA VAL A 58 -7.42 19.39 -7.59
C VAL A 58 -7.06 18.71 -8.90
N PRO A 59 -7.98 18.64 -9.87
CA PRO A 59 -7.64 18.20 -11.22
C PRO A 59 -6.78 19.29 -11.89
N VAL A 60 -5.65 18.88 -12.45
CA VAL A 60 -4.64 19.77 -13.05
C VAL A 60 -4.77 19.78 -14.57
N CYS A 61 -4.83 18.60 -15.20
CA CYS A 61 -5.05 18.48 -16.64
C CYS A 61 -5.70 17.15 -17.01
N ARG A 62 -6.26 17.13 -18.24
CA ARG A 62 -6.67 15.91 -18.92
C ARG A 62 -5.60 15.51 -19.92
N GLU A 63 -5.55 14.22 -20.24
CA GLU A 63 -4.66 13.65 -21.27
C GLU A 63 -3.19 14.05 -21.04
N LEU A 64 -2.71 13.93 -19.79
CA LEU A 64 -1.31 14.21 -19.47
C LEU A 64 -0.42 13.24 -20.25
N SER A 65 0.39 13.79 -21.13
CA SER A 65 1.22 13.00 -22.03
C SER A 65 2.50 12.58 -21.34
N LEU A 66 2.74 11.27 -21.22
CA LEU A 66 3.89 10.66 -20.58
C LEU A 66 4.76 9.98 -21.65
N PRO A 67 6.00 10.44 -21.90
CA PRO A 67 6.90 9.78 -22.82
C PRO A 67 7.28 8.40 -22.30
N LYS A 68 7.33 7.41 -23.20
CA LYS A 68 7.85 6.07 -22.91
C LYS A 68 8.73 5.57 -24.06
N GLU A 69 9.43 4.47 -23.84
CA GLU A 69 10.18 3.82 -24.92
C GLU A 69 9.25 3.49 -26.09
N GLY A 70 9.60 4.00 -27.28
CA GLY A 70 8.84 3.76 -28.51
C GLY A 70 7.51 4.53 -28.62
N GLY A 71 7.20 5.49 -27.75
CA GLY A 71 5.98 6.28 -27.90
C GLY A 71 5.62 7.25 -26.77
N THR A 72 4.34 7.55 -26.67
CA THR A 72 3.75 8.40 -25.62
C THR A 72 2.43 7.79 -25.20
N VAL A 73 2.19 7.75 -23.89
CA VAL A 73 0.90 7.36 -23.32
C VAL A 73 0.23 8.58 -22.71
N PHE A 74 -1.09 8.53 -22.54
CA PHE A 74 -1.88 9.68 -22.10
C PHE A 74 -2.68 9.26 -20.88
N LEU A 75 -2.35 9.85 -19.73
CA LEU A 75 -3.12 9.70 -18.51
C LEU A 75 -4.40 10.54 -18.61
N ASP A 76 -5.55 9.92 -18.38
CA ASP A 76 -6.85 10.56 -18.56
C ASP A 76 -7.04 11.82 -17.71
N ILE A 77 -6.79 11.73 -16.40
CA ILE A 77 -6.78 12.90 -15.52
C ILE A 77 -5.58 12.84 -14.58
N PHE A 78 -4.83 13.94 -14.56
CA PHE A 78 -3.80 14.19 -13.58
C PHE A 78 -4.28 15.22 -12.57
N GLY A 79 -4.04 14.97 -11.28
CA GLY A 79 -4.39 15.86 -10.20
C GLY A 79 -3.42 15.81 -9.03
N VAL A 80 -3.65 16.68 -8.04
CA VAL A 80 -2.81 16.78 -6.84
C VAL A 80 -3.65 17.09 -5.61
N THR A 81 -3.25 16.56 -4.46
CA THR A 81 -3.85 16.84 -3.15
C THR A 81 -3.10 17.97 -2.43
N ALA A 82 -3.70 18.57 -1.40
CA ALA A 82 -3.02 19.55 -0.56
C ALA A 82 -1.80 18.96 0.18
N GLU A 83 -1.82 17.64 0.40
CA GLU A 83 -0.74 16.89 1.04
C GLU A 83 0.41 16.56 0.09
N GLY A 84 0.33 16.97 -1.18
CA GLY A 84 1.35 16.74 -2.21
C GLY A 84 1.31 15.36 -2.84
N LYS A 85 0.28 14.54 -2.57
CA LYS A 85 0.05 13.28 -3.29
C LYS A 85 -0.45 13.55 -4.70
N LEU A 86 0.08 12.80 -5.67
CA LEU A 86 -0.44 12.83 -7.03
C LEU A 86 -1.66 11.93 -7.15
N VAL A 87 -2.65 12.38 -7.92
CA VAL A 87 -3.86 11.63 -8.24
C VAL A 87 -3.84 11.31 -9.73
N LEU A 88 -3.78 10.02 -10.06
CA LEU A 88 -3.79 9.53 -11.44
C LEU A 88 -5.12 8.83 -11.66
N VAL A 89 -5.96 9.35 -12.53
CA VAL A 89 -7.26 8.74 -12.84
C VAL A 89 -7.25 8.20 -14.26
N GLU A 90 -7.66 6.95 -14.43
CA GLU A 90 -7.90 6.30 -15.71
C GLU A 90 -9.40 5.96 -15.83
N CYS A 91 -10.05 6.41 -16.92
CA CYS A 91 -11.47 6.19 -17.17
C CYS A 91 -11.66 4.98 -18.08
N LYS A 92 -12.50 4.03 -17.67
CA LYS A 92 -12.75 2.82 -18.46
C LYS A 92 -14.20 2.37 -18.37
N LEU A 93 -14.84 2.16 -19.53
CA LEU A 93 -16.14 1.52 -19.59
C LEU A 93 -15.99 0.04 -19.93
N TRP A 94 -16.58 -0.84 -19.13
CA TRP A 94 -16.26 -2.27 -19.16
C TRP A 94 -16.99 -3.02 -20.28
N ARG A 95 -16.49 -2.88 -21.50
CA ARG A 95 -17.07 -3.55 -22.68
C ARG A 95 -16.57 -4.99 -22.88
N ASN A 96 -15.38 -5.33 -22.38
CA ASN A 96 -14.83 -6.68 -22.45
C ASN A 96 -13.90 -7.02 -21.25
N PRO A 97 -13.59 -8.31 -21.02
CA PRO A 97 -12.66 -8.74 -19.97
C PRO A 97 -11.18 -8.33 -20.13
N GLN A 98 -10.69 -8.17 -21.36
CA GLN A 98 -9.28 -7.83 -21.60
C GLN A 98 -8.97 -6.39 -21.15
N ALA A 99 -9.90 -5.47 -21.40
CA ALA A 99 -9.85 -4.07 -20.99
C ALA A 99 -9.63 -3.89 -19.48
N ARG A 100 -10.00 -4.89 -18.67
CA ARG A 100 -9.83 -4.90 -17.21
C ARG A 100 -8.38 -5.04 -16.76
N ARG A 101 -7.64 -5.98 -17.36
CA ARG A 101 -6.22 -6.18 -17.03
C ARG A 101 -5.36 -5.08 -17.66
N GLU A 102 -5.75 -4.65 -18.87
CA GLU A 102 -5.08 -3.57 -19.57
C GLU A 102 -5.09 -2.28 -18.75
N VAL A 103 -6.23 -1.91 -18.14
CA VAL A 103 -6.32 -0.65 -17.38
C VAL A 103 -5.44 -0.63 -16.13
N VAL A 104 -5.26 -1.78 -15.46
CA VAL A 104 -4.38 -1.90 -14.30
C VAL A 104 -2.92 -1.77 -14.74
N ALA A 105 -2.57 -2.41 -15.85
CA ALA A 105 -1.24 -2.27 -16.43
C ALA A 105 -0.96 -0.80 -16.86
N GLN A 106 -1.95 -0.12 -17.44
CA GLN A 106 -1.86 1.27 -17.85
C GLN A 106 -1.59 2.19 -16.64
N ILE A 107 -2.40 2.08 -15.59
CA ILE A 107 -2.26 2.97 -14.42
C ILE A 107 -0.93 2.75 -13.67
N LEU A 108 -0.46 1.50 -13.61
CA LEU A 108 0.85 1.17 -13.06
C LEU A 108 2.00 1.63 -13.98
N GLU A 109 1.84 1.57 -15.30
CA GLU A 109 2.80 2.13 -16.27
C GLU A 109 2.96 3.63 -16.03
N TYR A 110 1.84 4.37 -15.86
CA TYR A 110 1.88 5.81 -15.56
C TYR A 110 2.62 6.11 -14.26
N ALA A 111 2.32 5.36 -13.18
CA ALA A 111 3.00 5.50 -11.90
C ALA A 111 4.51 5.26 -12.05
N SER A 112 4.92 4.22 -12.78
CA SER A 112 6.33 3.90 -13.04
C SER A 112 7.05 5.03 -13.80
N LEU A 113 6.39 5.63 -14.80
CA LEU A 113 6.95 6.72 -15.59
C LEU A 113 7.11 8.00 -14.76
N LEU A 114 6.06 8.38 -14.01
CA LEU A 114 6.07 9.58 -13.17
C LEU A 114 7.06 9.47 -12.02
N ARG A 115 7.31 8.27 -11.48
CA ARG A 115 8.32 8.07 -10.43
C ARG A 115 9.73 8.48 -10.84
N ARG A 116 10.01 8.50 -12.15
CA ARG A 116 11.32 8.91 -12.70
C ARG A 116 11.44 10.41 -12.90
N TRP A 117 10.37 11.18 -12.71
CA TRP A 117 10.36 12.61 -12.94
C TRP A 117 10.75 13.38 -11.68
N SER A 118 11.53 14.45 -11.86
CA SER A 118 11.65 15.48 -10.85
C SER A 118 10.40 16.39 -10.85
N TYR A 119 10.24 17.17 -9.78
CA TYR A 119 9.22 18.23 -9.74
C TYR A 119 9.38 19.22 -10.90
N ALA A 120 10.61 19.52 -11.29
CA ALA A 120 10.92 20.41 -12.41
C ALA A 120 10.48 19.81 -13.75
N ASP A 121 10.70 18.51 -13.97
CA ASP A 121 10.25 17.81 -15.18
C ASP A 121 8.72 17.82 -15.30
N LEU A 122 8.03 17.52 -14.19
CA LEU A 122 6.57 17.57 -14.11
C LEU A 122 6.06 18.97 -14.44
N ASN A 123 6.63 20.01 -13.83
CA ASN A 123 6.26 21.39 -14.12
C ASN A 123 6.54 21.77 -15.57
N ALA A 124 7.70 21.41 -16.12
CA ALA A 124 8.03 21.67 -17.52
C ALA A 124 7.01 21.01 -18.46
N ARG A 125 6.61 19.78 -18.15
CA ARG A 125 5.59 19.08 -18.91
C ARG A 125 4.23 19.78 -18.83
N LEU A 126 3.79 20.15 -17.63
CA LEU A 126 2.54 20.88 -17.43
C LEU A 126 2.52 22.22 -18.17
N LYS A 127 3.63 22.98 -18.17
CA LYS A 127 3.74 24.21 -18.97
C LYS A 127 3.52 23.95 -20.45
N SER A 128 4.18 22.91 -20.98
CA SER A 128 4.06 22.56 -22.39
C SER A 128 2.67 22.07 -22.76
N SER A 129 2.03 21.24 -21.91
CA SER A 129 0.71 20.65 -22.20
C SER A 129 -0.44 21.63 -22.01
N LEU A 130 -0.33 22.57 -21.07
CA LEU A 130 -1.39 23.53 -20.73
C LEU A 130 -1.14 24.95 -21.26
N GLY A 131 0.01 25.20 -21.89
CA GLY A 131 0.39 26.54 -22.36
C GLY A 131 0.58 27.56 -21.22
N LEU A 132 0.98 27.10 -20.03
CA LEU A 132 1.11 27.97 -18.84
C LEU A 132 2.44 28.74 -18.83
N THR A 133 2.40 29.97 -18.33
CA THR A 133 3.54 30.92 -18.38
C THR A 133 4.10 31.32 -17.00
N GLY A 134 3.68 30.65 -15.92
CA GLY A 134 4.17 30.90 -14.55
C GLY A 134 5.44 30.14 -14.17
N PRO A 135 6.17 30.54 -13.12
CA PRO A 135 7.33 29.81 -12.61
C PRO A 135 6.96 28.42 -12.09
N ASN A 136 5.84 28.29 -11.36
CA ASN A 136 5.44 27.06 -10.67
C ASN A 136 3.94 26.74 -10.86
N PRO A 137 3.54 26.31 -12.07
CA PRO A 137 2.13 26.16 -12.44
C PRO A 137 1.38 25.14 -11.58
N LEU A 138 2.02 24.05 -11.17
CA LEU A 138 1.39 23.04 -10.32
C LEU A 138 1.00 23.63 -8.97
N PHE A 139 1.91 24.39 -8.35
CA PHE A 139 1.62 25.09 -7.10
C PHE A 139 0.55 26.16 -7.29
N GLU A 140 0.63 26.98 -8.34
CA GLU A 140 -0.36 28.03 -8.62
C GLU A 140 -1.78 27.46 -8.80
N ILE A 141 -1.90 26.29 -9.43
CA ILE A 141 -3.17 25.58 -9.57
C ILE A 141 -3.64 25.06 -8.21
N ALA A 142 -2.76 24.40 -7.45
CA ALA A 142 -3.10 23.85 -6.13
C ALA A 142 -3.50 24.95 -5.13
N GLN A 143 -2.78 26.08 -5.11
CA GLN A 143 -3.01 27.20 -4.19
C GLN A 143 -4.38 27.85 -4.39
N LYS A 144 -4.91 27.87 -5.62
CA LYS A 144 -6.26 28.38 -5.89
C LYS A 144 -7.35 27.60 -5.15
N ALA A 145 -7.17 26.28 -5.01
CA ALA A 145 -8.10 25.43 -4.27
C ALA A 145 -7.74 25.33 -2.77
N PHE A 146 -6.45 25.46 -2.45
CA PHE A 146 -5.93 25.35 -1.08
C PHE A 146 -5.13 26.63 -0.72
N PRO A 147 -5.80 27.72 -0.31
CA PRO A 147 -5.16 29.03 -0.13
C PRO A 147 -4.04 29.08 0.93
N GLN A 148 -4.01 28.10 1.84
CA GLN A 148 -3.04 28.02 2.93
C GLN A 148 -1.80 27.19 2.58
N LEU A 149 -1.64 26.78 1.31
CA LEU A 149 -0.46 26.04 0.90
C LEU A 149 0.80 26.91 0.95
N ASP A 150 1.80 26.39 1.66
CA ASP A 150 3.17 26.86 1.60
C ASP A 150 3.87 26.24 0.38
N GLU A 151 4.52 27.07 -0.44
CA GLU A 151 5.13 26.63 -1.69
C GLU A 151 6.26 25.64 -1.47
N ALA A 152 7.17 25.93 -0.54
CA ALA A 152 8.34 25.10 -0.29
C ALA A 152 7.92 23.72 0.23
N LEU A 153 7.05 23.68 1.23
CA LEU A 153 6.51 22.43 1.77
C LEU A 153 5.73 21.64 0.73
N PHE A 154 4.96 22.30 -0.14
CA PHE A 154 4.21 21.62 -1.20
C PHE A 154 5.17 21.00 -2.23
N VAL A 155 6.17 21.75 -2.69
CA VAL A 155 7.20 21.27 -3.63
C VAL A 155 7.94 20.06 -3.04
N ASP A 156 8.33 20.12 -1.77
CA ASP A 156 9.02 19.01 -1.09
C ASP A 156 8.12 17.76 -1.00
N ARG A 157 6.84 17.93 -0.65
CA ARG A 157 5.88 16.82 -0.57
C ARG A 157 5.61 16.17 -1.92
N VAL A 158 5.45 16.95 -2.98
CA VAL A 158 5.28 16.41 -4.33
C VAL A 158 6.56 15.71 -4.81
N THR A 159 7.72 16.30 -4.54
CA THR A 159 9.03 15.68 -4.86
C THR A 159 9.18 14.34 -4.15
N HIS A 160 8.83 14.28 -2.86
CA HIS A 160 8.84 13.03 -2.11
C HIS A 160 7.86 12.01 -2.69
N SER A 161 6.64 12.43 -3.01
CA SER A 161 5.61 11.55 -3.60
C SER A 161 6.05 10.98 -4.93
N LEU A 162 6.66 11.78 -5.80
CA LEU A 162 7.27 11.34 -7.06
C LEU A 162 8.31 10.24 -6.81
N LYS A 163 9.31 10.49 -5.95
CA LYS A 163 10.39 9.53 -5.67
C LYS A 163 9.88 8.22 -5.04
N ALA A 164 8.98 8.34 -4.08
CA ALA A 164 8.39 7.19 -3.38
C ALA A 164 7.38 6.42 -4.25
N GLY A 165 6.87 7.02 -5.34
CA GLY A 165 5.73 6.48 -6.06
C GLY A 165 4.45 6.49 -5.21
N ASP A 166 4.34 7.42 -4.26
CA ASP A 166 3.23 7.52 -3.32
C ASP A 166 2.06 8.31 -3.95
N PHE A 167 1.30 7.61 -4.76
CA PHE A 167 0.22 8.16 -5.59
C PHE A 167 -1.14 7.55 -5.24
N ASN A 168 -2.21 8.33 -5.44
CA ASN A 168 -3.57 7.82 -5.49
C ASN A 168 -3.86 7.41 -6.94
N LEU A 169 -3.83 6.12 -7.20
CA LEU A 169 -4.16 5.52 -8.49
C LEU A 169 -5.66 5.21 -8.48
N VAL A 170 -6.41 5.79 -9.41
CA VAL A 170 -7.87 5.65 -9.47
C VAL A 170 -8.30 5.12 -10.83
N ILE A 171 -9.01 3.99 -10.82
CA ILE A 171 -9.69 3.48 -12.00
C ILE A 171 -11.17 3.84 -11.88
N ALA A 172 -11.64 4.74 -12.74
CA ALA A 172 -13.00 5.23 -12.79
C ALA A 172 -13.80 4.49 -13.87
N GLY A 173 -14.88 3.81 -13.50
CA GLY A 173 -15.67 3.02 -14.47
C GLY A 173 -17.14 2.84 -14.10
N ASP A 174 -17.85 2.03 -14.89
CA ASP A 174 -19.31 1.89 -14.83
C ASP A 174 -19.84 0.61 -14.16
N GLY A 175 -18.97 -0.14 -13.51
CA GLY A 175 -19.31 -1.33 -12.74
C GLY A 175 -18.10 -2.21 -12.48
N ILE A 176 -17.73 -2.41 -11.22
CA ILE A 176 -16.52 -3.19 -10.90
C ILE A 176 -16.90 -4.67 -10.69
N ARG A 177 -16.21 -5.55 -11.42
CA ARG A 177 -16.36 -7.00 -11.29
C ARG A 177 -15.25 -7.55 -10.39
N SER A 178 -15.56 -8.59 -9.64
CA SER A 178 -14.74 -9.19 -8.58
C SER A 178 -13.29 -9.55 -8.96
N ASP A 179 -12.98 -9.62 -10.26
CA ASP A 179 -11.65 -9.94 -10.77
C ASP A 179 -10.67 -8.76 -10.71
N ILE A 180 -11.12 -7.51 -10.79
CA ILE A 180 -10.25 -6.33 -10.59
C ILE A 180 -10.05 -6.09 -9.09
N ASP A 181 -11.08 -6.31 -8.27
CA ASP A 181 -10.99 -6.15 -6.81
C ASP A 181 -9.87 -7.02 -6.22
N ALA A 182 -9.76 -8.27 -6.67
CA ALA A 182 -8.69 -9.17 -6.22
C ALA A 182 -7.29 -8.65 -6.60
N ILE A 183 -7.13 -8.05 -7.79
CA ILE A 183 -5.85 -7.49 -8.25
C ILE A 183 -5.52 -6.23 -7.45
N ALA A 184 -6.49 -5.33 -7.29
CA ALA A 184 -6.30 -4.10 -6.52
C ALA A 184 -6.02 -4.39 -5.04
N ALA A 185 -6.75 -5.32 -4.43
CA ALA A 185 -6.49 -5.79 -3.07
C ALA A 185 -5.11 -6.45 -2.95
N HIS A 186 -4.71 -7.28 -3.92
CA HIS A 186 -3.38 -7.87 -3.93
C HIS A 186 -2.29 -6.81 -4.04
N LEU A 187 -2.41 -5.82 -4.93
CA LEU A 187 -1.43 -4.73 -5.09
C LEU A 187 -1.33 -3.85 -3.83
N ASN A 188 -2.47 -3.50 -3.24
CA ASN A 188 -2.51 -2.74 -1.99
C ASN A 188 -1.93 -3.53 -0.80
N ASN A 189 -2.00 -4.86 -0.82
CA ASN A 189 -1.49 -5.74 0.24
C ASN A 189 -0.07 -6.25 -0.02
N SER A 190 0.41 -6.18 -1.27
CA SER A 190 1.64 -6.79 -1.75
C SER A 190 2.37 -5.77 -2.61
N SER A 191 3.24 -4.96 -2.02
CA SER A 191 4.43 -4.37 -2.68
C SER A 191 4.98 -3.20 -1.86
N GLY A 192 6.30 -3.00 -1.92
CA GLY A 192 6.96 -1.76 -1.53
C GLY A 192 6.64 -0.57 -2.45
N LEU A 193 5.42 -0.51 -3.02
CA LEU A 193 4.87 0.70 -3.63
C LEU A 193 4.00 1.39 -2.58
N SER A 194 4.33 2.64 -2.23
CA SER A 194 3.50 3.46 -1.33
C SER A 194 2.19 3.95 -1.98
N SER A 195 1.95 3.65 -3.26
CA SER A 195 0.73 4.03 -3.98
C SER A 195 -0.50 3.24 -3.53
N LYS A 196 -1.66 3.91 -3.52
CA LYS A 196 -2.97 3.28 -3.27
C LYS A 196 -3.73 3.13 -4.57
N LEU A 197 -4.17 1.91 -4.90
CA LEU A 197 -5.05 1.65 -6.03
C LEU A 197 -6.51 1.57 -5.57
N ALA A 198 -7.34 2.45 -6.10
CA ALA A 198 -8.77 2.52 -5.86
C ALA A 198 -9.56 2.31 -7.14
N LEU A 199 -10.68 1.60 -7.00
CA LEU A 199 -11.64 1.38 -8.06
C LEU A 199 -12.91 2.17 -7.69
N VAL A 200 -13.34 3.07 -8.56
CA VAL A 200 -14.54 3.90 -8.34
C VAL A 200 -15.57 3.60 -9.42
N GLU A 201 -16.71 3.07 -9.01
CA GLU A 201 -17.88 2.84 -9.86
C GLU A 201 -18.77 4.09 -9.88
N PHE A 202 -19.18 4.49 -11.08
CA PHE A 202 -20.13 5.58 -11.30
C PHE A 202 -21.45 5.03 -11.82
N GLN A 203 -22.49 5.12 -10.99
CA GLN A 203 -23.84 4.72 -11.35
C GLN A 203 -24.63 5.92 -11.86
N LEU A 204 -25.31 5.76 -12.99
CA LEU A 204 -26.19 6.78 -13.54
C LEU A 204 -27.66 6.42 -13.30
N TRP A 205 -28.40 7.43 -12.88
CA TRP A 205 -29.82 7.35 -12.57
C TRP A 205 -30.54 8.48 -13.30
N GLU A 206 -31.41 8.12 -14.23
CA GLU A 206 -32.09 9.07 -15.10
C GLU A 206 -33.53 9.32 -14.65
N GLY A 207 -33.88 10.59 -14.54
CA GLY A 207 -35.24 11.04 -14.26
C GLY A 207 -36.04 11.29 -15.53
N SER A 208 -37.35 11.41 -15.32
CA SER A 208 -38.32 11.74 -16.37
C SER A 208 -38.16 13.17 -16.91
N ASP A 209 -37.55 14.05 -16.12
CA ASP A 209 -37.28 15.45 -16.44
C ASP A 209 -35.98 15.67 -17.26
N GLY A 210 -35.28 14.59 -17.61
CA GLY A 210 -34.02 14.63 -18.35
C GLY A 210 -32.77 14.90 -17.48
N LYS A 211 -32.91 15.02 -16.16
CA LYS A 211 -31.76 15.10 -15.25
C LYS A 211 -31.14 13.71 -15.06
N THR A 212 -29.83 13.71 -14.83
CA THR A 212 -29.07 12.51 -14.49
C THR A 212 -28.41 12.70 -13.15
N MET A 213 -28.71 11.81 -12.20
CA MET A 213 -27.99 11.69 -10.94
C MET A 213 -26.80 10.74 -11.13
N VAL A 214 -25.62 11.21 -10.72
CA VAL A 214 -24.37 10.45 -10.77
C VAL A 214 -24.02 10.05 -9.35
N VAL A 215 -23.92 8.75 -9.08
CA VAL A 215 -23.60 8.23 -7.75
C VAL A 215 -22.25 7.52 -7.80
N PRO A 216 -21.19 8.08 -7.21
CA PRO A 216 -19.93 7.38 -7.04
C PRO A 216 -20.05 6.32 -5.95
N SER A 217 -19.37 5.20 -6.13
CA SER A 217 -19.26 4.11 -5.16
C SER A 217 -17.84 3.55 -5.22
N VAL A 218 -17.26 3.23 -4.08
CA VAL A 218 -16.00 2.47 -3.98
C VAL A 218 -16.37 1.06 -3.54
N PRO A 219 -16.54 0.10 -4.48
CA PRO A 219 -17.01 -1.26 -4.17
C PRO A 219 -15.90 -2.14 -3.57
N LEU A 220 -15.21 -1.63 -2.56
CA LEU A 220 -14.55 -2.46 -1.55
C LEU A 220 -14.20 -1.56 -0.37
N ARG A 221 -14.88 -1.77 0.77
CA ARG A 221 -14.26 -1.49 2.06
C ARG A 221 -13.22 -2.58 2.27
N THR A 222 -11.94 -2.29 2.02
CA THR A 222 -11.00 -2.67 3.06
C THR A 222 -11.45 -1.86 4.27
N GLU A 223 -11.89 -2.55 5.33
CA GLU A 223 -11.89 -1.90 6.63
C GLU A 223 -10.56 -1.17 6.72
N VAL A 224 -10.61 0.13 7.00
CA VAL A 224 -9.44 0.82 7.52
C VAL A 224 -9.05 -0.02 8.73
N ILE A 225 -8.10 -0.93 8.54
CA ILE A 225 -7.31 -1.49 9.60
C ILE A 225 -6.77 -0.22 10.24
N LYS A 226 -7.39 0.18 11.35
CA LYS A 226 -6.87 1.22 12.21
C LYS A 226 -5.58 0.63 12.74
N HIS A 227 -4.51 0.73 11.95
CA HIS A 227 -3.18 0.78 12.47
C HIS A 227 -3.22 1.98 13.41
N ARG A 228 -3.36 1.68 14.71
CA ARG A 228 -3.02 2.65 15.75
C ARG A 228 -1.58 3.02 15.47
N VAL A 229 -1.39 4.16 14.84
CA VAL A 229 -0.11 4.86 14.80
C VAL A 229 0.25 5.06 16.26
N ILE A 230 1.21 4.26 16.76
CA ILE A 230 1.91 4.64 17.98
C ILE A 230 2.75 5.82 17.56
N VAL A 231 2.27 7.01 17.88
CA VAL A 231 3.03 8.24 17.78
C VAL A 231 4.14 8.14 18.82
N ALA A 232 5.39 7.94 18.37
CA ALA A 232 6.54 8.29 19.18
C ALA A 232 6.51 9.80 19.41
N GLN A 233 7.02 10.26 20.56
CA GLN A 233 6.92 11.67 21.03
C GLN A 233 7.53 12.72 20.08
N ASP A 234 8.13 12.31 18.96
CA ASP A 234 8.76 13.12 17.93
C ASP A 234 8.04 13.09 16.56
N GLY A 235 6.91 12.38 16.41
CA GLY A 235 5.96 12.60 15.31
C GLY A 235 6.22 11.88 13.97
N TYR A 236 7.06 10.85 13.92
CA TYR A 236 7.23 10.02 12.70
C TYR A 236 6.44 8.69 12.76
N PRO A 237 5.74 8.28 11.67
CA PRO A 237 5.04 7.00 11.61
C PRO A 237 5.97 5.82 11.29
N ILE A 238 5.83 4.72 12.03
CA ILE A 238 6.52 3.44 11.77
C ILE A 238 5.64 2.59 10.85
N HIS A 239 6.10 2.28 9.63
CA HIS A 239 5.47 1.30 8.72
C HIS A 239 6.26 -0.02 8.72
N LEU A 240 5.58 -1.15 8.93
CA LEU A 240 6.13 -2.51 8.77
C LEU A 240 5.29 -3.25 7.71
N GLU A 241 5.90 -3.54 6.56
CA GLU A 241 5.28 -4.20 5.41
C GLU A 241 4.96 -5.70 5.66
N PRO A 242 4.00 -6.30 4.92
CA PRO A 242 3.71 -7.74 4.97
C PRO A 242 4.71 -8.55 4.12
N ASP A 243 5.01 -9.78 4.56
CA ASP A 243 5.90 -10.74 3.90
C ASP A 243 5.58 -10.99 2.40
N GLY A 244 6.37 -10.38 1.52
CA GLY A 244 6.57 -10.81 0.13
C GLY A 244 7.95 -11.44 -0.05
N ASP A 245 8.01 -12.61 -0.70
CA ASP A 245 9.23 -13.24 -1.19
C ASP A 245 9.69 -12.51 -2.46
N GLY A 246 10.85 -11.87 -2.40
CA GLY A 246 11.42 -11.16 -3.54
C GLY A 246 12.89 -10.86 -3.31
N SER A 247 13.76 -11.74 -3.81
CA SER A 247 15.19 -11.45 -3.98
C SER A 247 15.36 -10.44 -5.12
N GLY A 248 15.39 -9.15 -4.80
CA GLY A 248 15.78 -8.08 -5.71
C GLY A 248 17.07 -7.44 -5.23
N GLN A 249 18.13 -7.53 -6.02
CA GLN A 249 19.33 -6.70 -5.86
C GLN A 249 18.96 -5.28 -6.29
N ASP A 250 18.80 -4.36 -5.33
CA ASP A 250 18.70 -2.93 -5.64
C ASP A 250 20.09 -2.29 -5.53
N GLU A 251 20.59 -1.89 -6.71
CA GLU A 251 21.77 -1.05 -6.90
C GLU A 251 21.57 0.33 -6.26
N GLY A 252 22.65 0.86 -5.66
CA GLY A 252 22.63 2.07 -4.85
C GLY A 252 22.18 3.32 -5.62
N ASP A 253 21.27 4.07 -5.01
CA ASP A 253 20.83 5.40 -5.44
C ASP A 253 21.76 6.48 -4.84
N ILE A 254 22.37 7.27 -5.72
CA ILE A 254 23.35 8.32 -5.42
C ILE A 254 22.59 9.64 -5.26
N GLY A 255 22.59 10.24 -4.06
CA GLY A 255 22.03 11.59 -3.92
C GLY A 255 22.12 12.28 -2.56
N ASP A 256 22.41 11.59 -1.47
CA ASP A 256 22.57 12.21 -0.14
C ASP A 256 23.71 11.52 0.63
N PRO A 257 24.89 12.16 0.78
CA PRO A 257 26.08 11.54 1.37
C PRO A 257 25.84 10.98 2.78
N GLU A 258 25.01 11.61 3.60
CA GLU A 258 24.76 11.16 4.98
C GLU A 258 23.77 9.98 5.02
N ARG A 259 22.74 9.99 4.16
CA ARG A 259 21.79 8.87 4.05
C ARG A 259 22.39 7.64 3.36
N SER A 260 23.26 7.84 2.36
CA SER A 260 24.03 6.76 1.74
C SER A 260 24.98 6.13 2.76
N LEU A 261 25.65 6.92 3.62
CA LEU A 261 26.50 6.39 4.70
C LEU A 261 25.70 5.59 5.74
N LEU A 262 24.53 6.08 6.17
CA LEU A 262 23.69 5.37 7.13
C LEU A 262 23.14 4.06 6.55
N TRP A 263 22.74 4.07 5.28
CA TRP A 263 22.27 2.89 4.57
C TRP A 263 23.39 1.86 4.36
N GLU A 264 24.58 2.31 3.97
CA GLU A 264 25.76 1.46 3.84
C GLU A 264 26.17 0.84 5.19
N GLN A 265 26.13 1.62 6.28
CA GLN A 265 26.43 1.14 7.63
C GLN A 265 25.42 0.08 8.09
N GLN A 266 24.12 0.33 7.92
CA GLN A 266 23.09 -0.66 8.28
C GLN A 266 23.17 -1.91 7.41
N ARG A 267 23.38 -1.75 6.10
CA ARG A 267 23.56 -2.87 5.18
C ARG A 267 24.80 -3.70 5.53
N ALA A 268 25.91 -3.05 5.88
CA ALA A 268 27.14 -3.72 6.30
C ALA A 268 26.95 -4.48 7.62
N PHE A 269 26.21 -3.91 8.59
CA PHE A 269 25.85 -4.60 9.83
C PHE A 269 25.06 -5.89 9.54
N TRP A 270 24.00 -5.80 8.75
CA TRP A 270 23.17 -6.96 8.41
C TRP A 270 23.90 -7.98 7.53
N GLN A 271 24.79 -7.51 6.65
CA GLN A 271 25.64 -8.41 5.87
C GLN A 271 26.56 -9.23 6.77
N ARG A 272 27.20 -8.62 7.78
CA ARG A 272 28.01 -9.34 8.77
C ARG A 272 27.18 -10.36 9.55
N PHE A 273 25.97 -9.99 9.98
CA PHE A 273 25.05 -10.95 10.62
C PHE A 273 24.74 -12.14 9.70
N ILE A 274 24.41 -11.92 8.43
CA ILE A 274 24.12 -12.99 7.45
C ILE A 274 25.33 -13.90 7.22
N ASP A 275 26.53 -13.32 7.19
CA ASP A 275 27.77 -14.05 6.95
C ASP A 275 28.17 -14.91 8.16
N GLU A 276 27.98 -14.38 9.37
CA GLU A 276 28.30 -15.03 10.65
C GLU A 276 27.19 -15.97 11.16
N ALA A 277 25.95 -15.83 10.66
CA ALA A 277 24.83 -16.67 11.09
C ALA A 277 25.06 -18.15 10.78
N VAL A 278 25.20 -18.94 11.85
CA VAL A 278 25.26 -20.39 11.83
C VAL A 278 24.09 -20.93 12.64
N PHE A 279 23.39 -21.91 12.07
CA PHE A 279 22.25 -22.55 12.71
C PHE A 279 22.57 -24.02 12.98
N ASP A 280 22.22 -24.49 14.17
CA ASP A 280 22.39 -25.90 14.55
C ASP A 280 21.46 -26.82 13.74
N HIS A 281 20.34 -26.26 13.28
CA HIS A 281 19.40 -26.99 12.42
C HIS A 281 19.93 -27.09 10.98
N ALA A 282 20.26 -28.31 10.55
CA ALA A 282 20.89 -28.59 9.24
C ALA A 282 20.12 -28.03 8.03
N ASP A 283 18.78 -28.04 8.07
CA ASP A 283 17.94 -27.54 6.97
C ASP A 283 17.61 -26.03 7.05
N GLN A 284 18.23 -25.28 7.96
CA GLN A 284 18.04 -23.83 8.03
C GLN A 284 18.92 -23.14 6.98
N PRO A 285 18.33 -22.51 5.94
CA PRO A 285 19.11 -21.74 4.99
C PRO A 285 19.66 -20.47 5.65
N LYS A 286 20.71 -19.91 5.04
CA LYS A 286 21.25 -18.61 5.47
C LYS A 286 20.17 -17.54 5.47
N PRO A 287 20.24 -16.57 6.39
CA PRO A 287 19.29 -15.47 6.43
C PRO A 287 19.40 -14.63 5.16
N ARG A 288 18.33 -13.93 4.80
CA ARG A 288 18.29 -13.06 3.61
C ARG A 288 17.93 -11.63 4.00
N HIS A 289 18.50 -10.66 3.28
CA HIS A 289 18.09 -9.26 3.43
C HIS A 289 16.59 -9.13 3.17
N GLY A 290 15.90 -8.39 4.05
CA GLY A 290 14.51 -8.03 3.86
C GLY A 290 14.29 -6.55 3.54
N GLY A 291 15.31 -5.72 3.76
CA GLY A 291 15.30 -4.27 3.53
C GLY A 291 16.52 -3.62 4.16
N ALA A 292 16.52 -2.30 4.32
CA ALA A 292 17.66 -1.57 4.90
C ALA A 292 17.91 -1.86 6.40
N GLY A 293 16.87 -2.28 7.15
CA GLY A 293 16.90 -2.36 8.62
C GLY A 293 16.56 -3.72 9.24
N TRP A 294 16.43 -4.79 8.44
CA TRP A 294 16.01 -6.10 8.95
C TRP A 294 16.37 -7.27 8.02
N VAL A 295 16.39 -8.47 8.59
CA VAL A 295 16.76 -9.73 7.95
C VAL A 295 15.67 -10.78 8.16
N LYS A 296 15.51 -11.67 7.18
CA LYS A 296 14.49 -12.72 7.11
C LYS A 296 15.13 -14.10 7.32
N LEU A 297 14.51 -14.90 8.19
CA LEU A 297 14.81 -16.31 8.39
C LEU A 297 13.66 -17.14 7.82
N ALA A 298 13.94 -18.03 6.88
CA ALA A 298 12.92 -18.91 6.30
C ALA A 298 12.53 -20.01 7.29
N MET A 299 11.23 -20.21 7.49
CA MET A 299 10.65 -21.21 8.40
C MET A 299 9.59 -22.06 7.67
N PRO A 300 9.40 -23.33 8.04
CA PRO A 300 8.27 -24.10 7.52
C PRO A 300 6.91 -23.51 7.98
N PRO A 301 5.81 -23.81 7.28
CA PRO A 301 4.46 -23.53 7.78
C PRO A 301 4.27 -24.16 9.18
N PRO A 302 3.51 -23.53 10.08
CA PRO A 302 2.62 -22.38 9.86
C PRO A 302 3.30 -21.01 10.01
N ILE A 303 4.60 -20.98 10.35
CA ILE A 303 5.35 -19.75 10.63
C ILE A 303 5.77 -19.02 9.35
N ASN A 304 6.20 -19.74 8.32
CA ASN A 304 6.68 -19.25 7.00
C ASN A 304 7.98 -18.40 7.05
N SER A 305 8.05 -17.40 7.92
CA SER A 305 9.22 -16.54 8.09
C SER A 305 9.33 -15.99 9.51
N MET A 306 10.56 -15.73 9.96
CA MET A 306 10.86 -14.87 11.10
C MET A 306 11.61 -13.62 10.63
N THR A 307 11.30 -12.49 11.27
CA THR A 307 11.94 -11.19 11.03
C THR A 307 12.87 -10.84 12.18
N VAL A 308 14.15 -10.65 11.88
CA VAL A 308 15.16 -10.08 12.79
C VAL A 308 15.29 -8.60 12.48
N TYR A 309 15.05 -7.73 13.45
CA TYR A 309 14.95 -6.29 13.21
C TYR A 309 15.72 -5.45 14.24
N LYS A 310 16.20 -4.29 13.80
CA LYS A 310 16.76 -3.20 14.61
C LYS A 310 16.08 -1.90 14.19
N LEU A 311 15.52 -1.16 15.15
CA LEU A 311 14.84 0.11 14.93
C LEU A 311 15.74 1.29 15.33
N SER A 312 15.42 2.47 14.80
CA SER A 312 16.17 3.72 15.04
C SER A 312 16.05 4.23 16.48
N ASP A 313 15.04 3.81 17.22
CA ASP A 313 14.82 4.13 18.65
C ASP A 313 15.69 3.26 19.59
N GLY A 314 16.47 2.33 19.04
CA GLY A 314 17.29 1.40 19.80
C GLY A 314 16.58 0.09 20.18
N SER A 315 15.31 -0.08 19.80
CA SER A 315 14.58 -1.34 19.95
C SER A 315 15.08 -2.38 18.95
N ALA A 316 15.25 -3.62 19.40
CA ALA A 316 15.67 -4.73 18.55
C ALA A 316 15.01 -6.03 18.99
N GLY A 317 14.84 -6.97 18.05
CA GLY A 317 14.22 -8.25 18.39
C GLY A 317 14.06 -9.20 17.22
N ILE A 318 13.40 -10.32 17.51
CA ILE A 318 13.00 -11.32 16.51
C ILE A 318 11.52 -11.58 16.69
N LEU A 319 10.76 -11.59 15.60
CA LEU A 319 9.34 -11.88 15.63
C LEU A 319 8.91 -12.79 14.47
N PHE A 320 7.78 -13.46 14.63
CA PHE A 320 7.03 -14.04 13.52
C PHE A 320 5.54 -13.82 13.70
N ARG A 321 4.79 -13.99 12.61
CA ARG A 321 3.34 -13.81 12.57
C ARG A 321 2.65 -15.11 12.15
N LEU A 322 1.49 -15.34 12.74
CA LEU A 322 0.59 -16.44 12.45
C LEU A 322 -0.74 -15.87 11.96
N ARG A 323 -1.25 -16.35 10.82
CA ARG A 323 -2.41 -15.77 10.15
C ARG A 323 -3.45 -16.81 9.77
N GLY A 324 -4.72 -16.40 9.74
CA GLY A 324 -5.84 -17.25 9.32
C GLY A 324 -6.13 -18.38 10.31
N GLU A 325 -7.01 -19.30 9.92
CA GLU A 325 -7.45 -20.41 10.80
C GLU A 325 -6.29 -21.33 11.22
N GLU A 326 -5.37 -21.63 10.30
CA GLU A 326 -4.17 -22.43 10.62
C GLU A 326 -3.24 -21.71 11.60
N GLY A 327 -3.10 -20.39 11.45
CA GLY A 327 -2.32 -19.55 12.36
C GLY A 327 -2.96 -19.39 13.74
N GLU A 328 -4.29 -19.37 13.83
CA GLU A 328 -5.03 -19.31 15.10
C GLU A 328 -4.79 -20.57 15.93
N ALA A 329 -4.92 -21.73 15.30
CA ALA A 329 -4.67 -23.00 15.96
C ALA A 329 -3.20 -23.13 16.39
N ALA A 330 -2.26 -22.70 15.53
CA ALA A 330 -0.83 -22.71 15.86
C ALA A 330 -0.50 -21.77 17.02
N TYR A 331 -1.11 -20.58 17.03
CA TYR A 331 -0.93 -19.61 18.10
C TYR A 331 -1.46 -20.14 19.44
N ALA A 332 -2.63 -20.78 19.44
CA ALA A 332 -3.18 -21.41 20.64
C ALA A 332 -2.25 -22.52 21.17
N ALA A 333 -1.65 -23.31 20.29
CA ALA A 333 -0.68 -24.34 20.69
C ALA A 333 0.59 -23.73 21.30
N ILE A 334 1.13 -22.65 20.71
CA ILE A 334 2.29 -21.92 21.26
C ILE A 334 1.94 -21.29 22.61
N GLN A 335 0.74 -20.71 22.75
CA GLN A 335 0.28 -20.12 24.00
C GLN A 335 0.19 -21.16 25.12
N ASN A 336 -0.37 -22.33 24.82
CA ASN A 336 -0.46 -23.45 25.77
C ASN A 336 0.90 -24.02 26.16
N ALA A 337 1.89 -23.98 25.25
CA ALA A 337 3.24 -24.46 25.47
C ALA A 337 4.24 -23.36 25.88
N SER A 338 3.76 -22.15 26.22
CA SER A 338 4.60 -20.97 26.40
C SER A 338 5.73 -21.15 27.41
N GLU A 339 5.44 -21.69 28.60
CA GLU A 339 6.47 -21.92 29.64
C GLU A 339 7.58 -22.87 29.16
N ALA A 340 7.22 -23.98 28.51
CA ALA A 340 8.18 -24.95 27.99
C ALA A 340 9.00 -24.38 26.81
N LEU A 341 8.38 -23.56 25.96
CA LEU A 341 9.05 -22.91 24.85
C LEU A 341 10.02 -21.81 25.35
N GLU A 342 9.64 -21.05 26.36
CA GLU A 342 10.53 -20.06 26.99
C GLU A 342 11.73 -20.72 27.69
N GLU A 343 11.53 -21.86 28.34
CA GLU A 343 12.61 -22.65 28.92
C GLU A 343 13.60 -23.14 27.84
N GLN A 344 13.09 -23.60 26.69
CA GLN A 344 13.93 -24.01 25.54
C GLN A 344 14.63 -22.83 24.86
N LEU A 345 13.95 -21.68 24.75
CA LEU A 345 14.49 -20.45 24.18
C LEU A 345 15.55 -19.80 25.08
N GLY A 346 15.46 -20.01 26.39
CA GLY A 346 16.30 -19.35 27.38
C GLY A 346 16.04 -17.84 27.50
N MET A 347 14.91 -17.34 26.99
CA MET A 347 14.53 -15.92 27.02
C MET A 347 13.01 -15.73 27.02
N PRO A 348 12.51 -14.62 27.60
CA PRO A 348 11.08 -14.36 27.65
C PRO A 348 10.50 -14.10 26.26
N MET A 349 9.32 -14.66 26.03
CA MET A 349 8.58 -14.60 24.79
C MET A 349 7.28 -13.84 25.00
N TYR A 350 7.01 -12.89 24.12
CA TYR A 350 5.80 -12.07 24.18
C TYR A 350 4.86 -12.50 23.07
N LEU A 351 3.65 -12.93 23.45
CA LEU A 351 2.60 -13.28 22.51
C LEU A 351 1.52 -12.19 22.52
N GLU A 352 1.13 -11.75 21.34
CA GLU A 352 0.04 -10.79 21.14
C GLU A 352 -0.88 -11.36 20.06
N ALA A 353 -2.19 -11.37 20.30
CA ALA A 353 -3.16 -11.83 19.31
C ALA A 353 -4.29 -10.81 19.16
N GLU A 354 -4.71 -10.62 17.91
CA GLU A 354 -5.89 -9.87 17.56
C GLU A 354 -6.98 -10.86 17.13
N LYS A 355 -8.09 -10.89 17.88
CA LYS A 355 -9.29 -11.69 17.54
C LYS A 355 -10.07 -11.03 16.39
N ALA A 356 -9.38 -10.73 15.29
CA ALA A 356 -9.96 -10.26 14.04
C ALA A 356 -10.23 -11.45 13.10
N ASN A 357 -11.07 -11.25 12.09
CA ASN A 357 -11.26 -12.21 11.01
C ASN A 357 -10.67 -11.59 9.72
N PRO A 358 -9.52 -12.05 9.21
CA PRO A 358 -8.78 -13.26 9.62
C PRO A 358 -7.90 -13.05 10.87
N PHE A 359 -7.68 -14.14 11.64
CA PHE A 359 -6.85 -14.14 12.86
C PHE A 359 -5.43 -13.62 12.58
N GLN A 360 -4.89 -12.84 13.52
CA GLN A 360 -3.50 -12.40 13.51
C GLN A 360 -2.85 -12.56 14.89
N GLY A 361 -1.89 -13.48 14.97
CA GLY A 361 -1.04 -13.69 16.14
C GLY A 361 0.39 -13.24 15.86
N CYS A 362 1.06 -12.67 16.85
CA CYS A 362 2.46 -12.31 16.83
C CYS A 362 3.17 -12.92 18.03
N VAL A 363 4.31 -13.54 17.77
CA VAL A 363 5.24 -14.04 18.79
C VAL A 363 6.54 -13.26 18.62
N ARG A 364 7.08 -12.69 19.70
CA ARG A 364 8.31 -11.90 19.67
C ARG A 364 9.22 -12.15 20.85
N VAL A 365 10.52 -12.04 20.62
CA VAL A 365 11.56 -11.89 21.64
C VAL A 365 12.21 -10.50 21.47
N ARG A 366 12.51 -9.84 22.58
CA ARG A 366 13.06 -8.48 22.59
C ARG A 366 14.48 -8.49 23.11
N TYR A 367 15.34 -7.68 22.49
CA TYR A 367 16.65 -7.39 23.03
C TYR A 367 16.50 -6.63 24.35
N PRO A 368 17.10 -7.10 25.46
CA PRO A 368 16.94 -6.47 26.77
C PRO A 368 17.81 -5.22 26.97
N GLY A 369 18.77 -4.96 26.08
CA GLY A 369 19.69 -3.82 26.16
C GLY A 369 19.29 -2.64 25.27
N VAL A 370 20.08 -1.57 25.31
CA VAL A 370 19.98 -0.44 24.36
C VAL A 370 20.85 -0.77 23.15
N ALA A 371 20.29 -0.71 21.94
CA ALA A 371 21.00 -1.06 20.70
C ALA A 371 22.02 0.01 20.23
N GLN A 372 22.92 0.42 21.14
CA GLN A 372 24.01 1.38 20.87
C GLN A 372 25.35 0.69 20.57
N GLU A 373 25.57 -0.54 21.04
CA GLU A 373 26.78 -1.33 20.78
C GLU A 373 26.51 -2.44 19.76
N ASP A 374 26.96 -2.23 18.52
CA ASP A 374 26.68 -3.12 17.39
C ASP A 374 27.25 -4.54 17.57
N ASP A 375 28.36 -4.72 18.28
CA ASP A 375 28.95 -6.05 18.49
C ASP A 375 28.16 -6.89 19.51
N VAL A 376 27.74 -6.27 20.61
CA VAL A 376 26.91 -6.94 21.64
C VAL A 376 25.54 -7.30 21.05
N LEU A 377 24.95 -6.37 20.28
CA LEU A 377 23.68 -6.60 19.61
C LEU A 377 23.79 -7.72 18.57
N ARG A 378 24.85 -7.73 17.76
CA ARG A 378 25.07 -8.79 16.75
C ARG A 378 25.26 -10.16 17.42
N ALA A 379 26.04 -10.24 18.49
CA ALA A 379 26.21 -11.48 19.25
C ALA A 379 24.87 -11.99 19.82
N TRP A 380 24.04 -11.08 20.33
CA TRP A 380 22.69 -11.42 20.79
C TRP A 380 21.81 -11.91 19.65
N PHE A 381 21.84 -11.27 18.47
CA PHE A 381 21.07 -11.72 17.31
C PHE A 381 21.49 -13.12 16.85
N LEU A 382 22.80 -13.42 16.80
CA LEU A 382 23.30 -14.73 16.41
C LEU A 382 22.79 -15.83 17.36
N ALA A 383 22.93 -15.61 18.67
CA ALA A 383 22.46 -16.55 19.68
C ALA A 383 20.93 -16.72 19.64
N SER A 384 20.19 -15.60 19.59
CA SER A 384 18.73 -15.60 19.66
C SER A 384 18.10 -16.15 18.38
N ALA A 385 18.66 -15.86 17.20
CA ALA A 385 18.18 -16.43 15.95
C ALA A 385 18.38 -17.94 15.91
N ASN A 386 19.52 -18.45 16.39
CA ASN A 386 19.75 -19.89 16.48
C ASN A 386 18.80 -20.56 17.49
N ALA A 387 18.59 -19.95 18.66
CA ALA A 387 17.64 -20.45 19.65
C ALA A 387 16.19 -20.49 19.12
N MET A 388 15.76 -19.42 18.44
CA MET A 388 14.44 -19.32 17.81
C MET A 388 14.25 -20.40 16.73
N VAL A 389 15.22 -20.58 15.85
CA VAL A 389 15.16 -21.62 14.81
C VAL A 389 15.11 -23.02 15.44
N SER A 390 15.98 -23.29 16.41
CA SER A 390 16.09 -24.59 17.06
C SER A 390 14.85 -24.96 17.87
N THR A 391 14.16 -23.96 18.44
CA THR A 391 12.91 -24.17 19.19
C THR A 391 11.71 -24.34 18.24
N PHE A 392 11.55 -23.46 17.25
CA PHE A 392 10.31 -23.39 16.48
C PHE A 392 10.29 -24.26 15.22
N ARG A 393 11.44 -24.71 14.69
CA ARG A 393 11.43 -25.67 13.57
C ARG A 393 10.84 -27.02 13.97
N PRO A 394 11.26 -27.66 15.08
CA PRO A 394 10.63 -28.88 15.57
C PRO A 394 9.14 -28.68 15.82
N PHE A 395 8.73 -27.53 16.36
CA PHE A 395 7.32 -27.17 16.49
C PHE A 395 6.59 -27.18 15.15
N CYS A 396 7.12 -26.54 14.10
CA CYS A 396 6.52 -26.58 12.77
C CYS A 396 6.43 -28.00 12.21
N SER A 397 7.45 -28.83 12.40
CA SER A 397 7.43 -30.23 11.94
C SER A 397 6.38 -31.06 12.67
N GLN A 398 6.24 -30.89 13.98
CA GLN A 398 5.19 -31.55 14.78
C GLN A 398 3.80 -31.06 14.38
N TRP A 399 3.65 -29.76 14.15
CA TRP A 399 2.41 -29.13 13.69
C TRP A 399 1.94 -29.69 12.35
N LEU A 400 2.84 -29.78 11.38
CA LEU A 400 2.56 -30.36 10.06
C LEU A 400 2.25 -31.87 10.14
N GLY A 401 2.93 -32.59 11.04
CA GLY A 401 2.67 -34.01 11.27
C GLY A 401 1.27 -34.28 11.85
N ALA A 402 0.87 -33.50 12.86
CA ALA A 402 -0.45 -33.62 13.50
C ALA A 402 -1.60 -33.24 12.54
N ASN A 403 -1.46 -32.14 11.79
CA ASN A 403 -2.52 -31.65 10.89
C ASN A 403 -2.62 -32.39 9.54
N ASN A 404 -1.60 -33.18 9.16
CA ASN A 404 -1.70 -34.07 8.00
C ASN A 404 -2.41 -35.40 8.32
N LEU A 405 -2.38 -35.84 9.58
CA LEU A 405 -3.07 -37.07 10.02
C LEU A 405 -4.59 -36.89 10.13
N GLU A 406 -5.09 -35.66 10.35
CA GLU A 406 -6.53 -35.35 10.40
C GLU A 406 -7.20 -35.21 9.02
N LYS A 407 -6.41 -35.21 7.92
CA LYS A 407 -6.91 -35.08 6.53
C LYS A 407 -6.93 -36.40 5.74
N THR A 408 -6.57 -37.51 6.37
CA THR A 408 -6.71 -38.90 5.86
C THR A 408 -7.70 -39.66 6.72
#